data_AF-A0A132E618-F1
#
_entry.id   AF-A0A132E618-F1
#
_cell.length_a   1.000
_cell.length_b   1.000
_cell.length_c   1.000
_cell.angle_alpha   90.00
_cell.angle_beta   90.00
_cell.angle_gamma   90.00
#
_symmetry.space_group_name_H-M   'P 1'
#
loop_
_entity.id
_entity.type
_entity.pdbx_description
1 polymer ?
#
loop_
_entity_poly.entity_id
_entity_poly.type
_entity_poly.pdbx_seq_one_letter_code
_entity_poly.pdbx_strand_id
1 'polypeptide(L)'
;MTTNNTNISGVSTPLNEIDSDSLIAALDALQPNARQQKEDRFRAAFPSILAAEKRGVTQSKIVKALKEQGLSLSIGGYKALYDKMVGEIGKGGANG
;
A
#
# COMPACT_ATOMS: atom_id res chain seq x y z
N MET A 1 30.75 58.73 19.02
CA MET A 1 29.40 58.89 19.61
C MET A 1 28.43 58.83 18.43
N THR A 2 27.84 57.66 18.13
CA THR A 2 26.51 57.20 18.62
C THR A 2 25.41 58.07 17.99
N THR A 3 24.42 57.64 17.18
CA THR A 3 23.85 56.34 16.74
C THR A 3 22.84 56.69 15.63
N ASN A 4 22.65 55.84 14.61
CA ASN A 4 21.37 55.84 13.88
C ASN A 4 20.77 54.45 13.89
N ASN A 5 19.65 54.40 14.59
CA ASN A 5 18.83 53.26 14.94
C ASN A 5 17.86 52.98 13.79
N THR A 6 18.19 52.04 12.91
CA THR A 6 17.21 51.50 11.94
C THR A 6 16.58 50.26 12.54
N ASN A 7 15.39 50.51 13.08
CA ASN A 7 14.35 49.57 13.44
C ASN A 7 14.16 48.52 12.33
N ILE A 8 14.58 47.28 12.57
CA ILE A 8 14.19 46.10 11.79
C ILE A 8 13.13 45.37 12.61
N SER A 9 11.95 46.01 12.71
CA SER A 9 10.74 45.28 13.05
C SER A 9 10.43 44.30 11.93
N GLY A 10 10.20 43.05 12.28
CA GLY A 10 9.25 42.23 11.55
C GLY A 10 9.81 41.36 10.41
N VAL A 11 10.93 40.68 10.62
CA VAL A 11 11.07 39.35 9.99
C VAL A 11 11.17 38.30 11.09
N SER A 12 10.05 38.12 11.80
CA SER A 12 9.73 36.78 12.29
C SER A 12 9.53 35.95 11.04
N THR A 13 10.61 35.35 10.52
CA THR A 13 10.50 34.21 9.62
C THR A 13 9.64 33.21 10.39
N PRO A 14 8.40 32.90 9.96
CA PRO A 14 7.63 31.87 10.63
C PRO A 14 8.49 30.62 10.57
N LEU A 15 8.78 30.13 11.77
CA LEU A 15 9.74 29.11 12.07
C LEU A 15 9.18 27.81 11.52
N ASN A 16 9.34 27.58 10.22
CA ASN A 16 9.16 26.31 9.52
C ASN A 16 8.05 25.47 10.18
N GLU A 17 6.85 26.04 10.34
CA GLU A 17 5.72 25.30 10.86
C GLU A 17 5.42 24.28 9.78
N ILE A 18 5.85 23.04 10.02
CA ILE A 18 5.45 21.91 9.22
C ILE A 18 3.92 21.93 9.29
N ASP A 19 3.31 22.38 8.20
CA ASP A 19 1.87 22.44 8.04
C ASP A 19 1.36 21.03 8.32
N SER A 20 0.79 20.87 9.52
CA SER A 20 0.52 19.54 10.08
C SER A 20 -0.54 18.85 9.23
N ASP A 21 -1.44 19.61 8.60
CA ASP A 21 -2.38 19.15 7.58
C ASP A 21 -1.66 18.59 6.34
N SER A 22 -0.67 19.29 5.78
CA SER A 22 0.14 18.79 4.66
C SER A 22 0.94 17.54 5.02
N LEU A 23 1.45 17.45 6.25
CA LEU A 23 2.14 16.25 6.74
C LEU A 23 1.18 15.08 6.88
N ILE A 24 -0.01 15.29 7.48
CA ILE A 24 -1.04 14.26 7.61
C ILE A 24 -1.54 13.82 6.23
N ALA A 25 -1.78 14.74 5.31
CA ALA A 25 -2.18 14.42 3.93
C ALA A 25 -1.10 13.61 3.18
N ALA A 26 0.18 13.92 3.40
CA ALA A 26 1.29 13.14 2.85
C ALA A 26 1.37 11.75 3.48
N LEU A 27 1.11 11.62 4.78
CA LEU A 27 1.06 10.33 5.49
C LEU A 27 -0.16 9.49 5.07
N ASP A 28 -1.31 10.11 4.85
CA ASP A 28 -2.51 9.46 4.31
C ASP A 28 -2.30 9.04 2.85
N ALA A 29 -1.60 9.83 2.05
CA ALA A 29 -1.21 9.46 0.69
C ALA A 29 -0.19 8.32 0.65
N LEU A 30 0.61 8.15 1.72
CA LEU A 30 1.50 7.02 1.93
C LEU A 30 0.76 5.78 2.44
N GLN A 31 -0.46 5.91 2.97
CA GLN A 31 -1.23 4.72 3.33
C GLN A 31 -1.59 3.96 2.06
N PRO A 32 -1.25 2.66 1.99
CA PRO A 32 -1.64 1.86 0.84
C PRO A 32 -3.15 1.90 0.71
N ASN A 33 -3.63 2.30 -0.48
CA ASN A 33 -5.05 2.34 -0.77
C ASN A 33 -5.65 0.96 -0.48
N ALA A 34 -6.93 0.90 -0.09
CA ALA A 34 -7.61 -0.36 0.23
C ALA A 34 -7.47 -1.44 -0.87
N ARG A 35 -7.25 -1.02 -2.12
CA ARG A 35 -6.88 -1.89 -3.23
C ARG A 35 -5.47 -2.49 -3.10
N GLN A 36 -4.45 -1.68 -2.84
CA GLN A 36 -3.07 -2.15 -2.66
C GLN A 36 -2.98 -3.09 -1.45
N GLN A 37 -3.62 -2.75 -0.32
CA GLN A 37 -3.66 -3.65 0.84
C GLN A 37 -4.26 -5.03 0.52
N LYS A 38 -5.28 -5.09 -0.35
CA LYS A 38 -5.85 -6.36 -0.80
C LYS A 38 -4.87 -7.13 -1.68
N GLU A 39 -4.18 -6.44 -2.58
CA GLU A 39 -3.17 -7.02 -3.45
C GLU A 39 -1.98 -7.56 -2.64
N ASP A 40 -1.48 -6.81 -1.66
CA ASP A 40 -0.40 -7.23 -0.76
C ASP A 40 -0.80 -8.45 0.09
N ARG A 41 -2.00 -8.44 0.68
CA ARG A 41 -2.51 -9.59 1.43
C ARG A 41 -2.68 -10.81 0.55
N PHE A 42 -3.17 -10.63 -0.68
CA PHE A 42 -3.27 -11.72 -1.65
C PHE A 42 -1.89 -12.27 -2.04
N ARG A 43 -0.91 -11.39 -2.26
CA ARG A 43 0.48 -11.74 -2.55
C ARG A 43 1.10 -12.56 -1.42
N ALA A 44 0.89 -12.14 -0.18
CA ALA A 44 1.36 -12.86 0.99
C ALA A 44 0.71 -14.25 1.13
N ALA A 45 -0.58 -14.38 0.80
CA ALA A 45 -1.30 -15.64 0.82
C ALA A 45 -1.04 -16.54 -0.41
N PHE A 46 -0.49 -15.98 -1.50
CA PHE A 46 -0.27 -16.65 -2.77
C PHE A 46 0.49 -17.99 -2.69
N PRO A 47 1.62 -18.15 -1.95
CA PRO A 47 2.27 -19.45 -1.81
C PRO A 47 1.36 -20.50 -1.15
N SER A 48 0.53 -20.10 -0.18
CA SER A 48 -0.45 -20.99 0.45
C SER A 48 -1.58 -21.36 -0.48
N ILE A 49 -2.02 -20.42 -1.33
CA ILE A 49 -3.01 -20.67 -2.39
C ILE A 49 -2.49 -21.73 -3.36
N LEU A 50 -1.26 -21.58 -3.87
CA LEU A 50 -0.64 -22.56 -4.76
C LEU A 50 -0.49 -23.94 -4.11
N ALA A 51 -0.12 -23.99 -2.83
CA ALA A 51 -0.02 -25.24 -2.09
C ALA A 51 -1.39 -25.92 -1.93
N ALA A 52 -2.45 -25.13 -1.71
CA ALA A 52 -3.82 -25.64 -1.63
C ALA A 52 -4.30 -26.19 -2.98
N GLU A 53 -4.02 -25.51 -4.08
CA GLU A 53 -4.36 -25.99 -5.44
C GLU A 53 -3.61 -27.28 -5.80
N LYS A 54 -2.32 -27.38 -5.47
CA LYS A 54 -1.54 -28.63 -5.65
C LYS A 54 -2.11 -29.81 -4.86
N ARG A 55 -2.80 -29.54 -3.75
CA ARG A 55 -3.50 -30.54 -2.93
C ARG A 55 -4.92 -30.84 -3.41
N GLY A 56 -5.37 -30.24 -4.51
CA GLY A 56 -6.71 -30.45 -5.07
C GLY A 56 -7.81 -29.66 -4.36
N VAL A 57 -7.47 -28.62 -3.59
CA VAL A 57 -8.47 -27.74 -2.98
C VAL A 57 -9.10 -26.88 -4.05
N THR A 58 -10.43 -26.87 -4.12
CA THR A 58 -11.16 -26.06 -5.11
C THR A 58 -11.06 -24.57 -4.82
N GLN A 59 -11.05 -23.75 -5.87
CA GLN A 59 -10.97 -22.28 -5.76
C GLN A 59 -12.05 -21.70 -4.84
N SER A 60 -13.26 -22.25 -4.84
CA SER A 60 -14.35 -21.81 -3.93
C SER A 60 -13.97 -21.98 -2.44
N LYS A 61 -13.32 -23.09 -2.08
CA LYS A 61 -12.83 -23.33 -0.72
C LYS A 61 -11.68 -22.39 -0.35
N ILE A 62 -10.79 -22.11 -1.31
CA ILE A 62 -9.68 -21.16 -1.12
C ILE A 62 -10.24 -19.75 -0.89
N VAL A 63 -11.17 -19.30 -1.72
CA VAL A 63 -11.82 -17.97 -1.56
C VAL A 63 -12.54 -17.86 -0.22
N LYS A 64 -13.21 -18.93 0.22
CA LYS A 64 -13.83 -18.96 1.56
C LYS A 64 -12.78 -18.82 2.67
N ALA A 65 -11.68 -19.56 2.60
CA ALA A 65 -10.60 -19.47 3.58
C ALA A 65 -9.95 -18.08 3.61
N LEU A 66 -9.74 -17.46 2.43
CA LEU A 66 -9.23 -16.09 2.33
C LEU A 66 -10.20 -15.08 2.98
N LYS A 67 -11.51 -15.28 2.80
CA LYS A 67 -12.54 -14.46 3.46
C LYS A 67 -12.47 -14.58 4.98
N GLU A 68 -12.27 -15.79 5.51
CA GLU A 68 -12.08 -16.04 6.96
C GLU A 68 -10.81 -15.38 7.51
N GLN A 69 -9.79 -15.20 6.69
CA GLN A 69 -8.57 -14.46 7.02
C GLN A 69 -8.70 -12.93 6.80
N GLY A 70 -9.92 -12.44 6.54
CA GLY A 70 -10.20 -11.01 6.36
C GLY A 70 -9.94 -10.49 4.95
N LEU A 71 -9.66 -11.35 3.97
CA LEU A 71 -9.53 -10.99 2.56
C LEU A 71 -10.79 -11.40 1.78
N SER A 72 -11.79 -10.51 1.82
CA SER A 72 -13.03 -10.70 1.06
C SER A 72 -12.81 -10.41 -0.43
N LEU A 73 -12.87 -11.45 -1.25
CA LEU A 73 -12.76 -11.38 -2.70
C LEU A 73 -13.97 -12.02 -3.36
N SER A 74 -14.49 -11.36 -4.40
CA SER A 74 -15.40 -12.02 -5.35
C SER A 74 -14.61 -13.03 -6.20
N ILE A 75 -15.28 -14.03 -6.78
CA ILE A 75 -14.63 -15.03 -7.65
C ILE A 75 -13.85 -14.35 -8.81
N GLY A 76 -14.43 -13.32 -9.43
CA GLY A 76 -13.74 -12.53 -10.46
C GLY A 76 -12.52 -11.76 -9.94
N GLY A 77 -12.59 -11.25 -8.71
CA GLY A 77 -11.46 -10.57 -8.05
C GLY A 77 -10.33 -11.54 -7.70
N TYR A 78 -10.67 -12.74 -7.21
CA TYR A 78 -9.69 -13.81 -7.01
C TYR A 78 -8.98 -14.16 -8.30
N LYS A 79 -9.71 -14.36 -9.40
CA LYS A 79 -9.12 -14.71 -10.70
C LYS A 79 -8.19 -13.61 -11.23
N ALA A 80 -8.61 -12.35 -11.15
CA ALA A 80 -7.79 -11.21 -11.58
C ALA A 80 -6.49 -11.09 -10.79
N LEU A 81 -6.55 -11.26 -9.45
CA LEU A 81 -5.35 -11.23 -8.61
C LEU A 81 -4.46 -12.45 -8.85
N TYR A 82 -5.05 -13.63 -9.03
CA TYR A 82 -4.32 -14.85 -9.34
C TYR A 82 -3.55 -14.72 -10.65
N ASP A 83 -4.21 -14.28 -11.73
CA ASP A 83 -3.58 -14.06 -13.04
C ASP A 83 -2.45 -13.02 -12.96
N LYS A 84 -2.69 -11.91 -12.23
CA LYS A 84 -1.66 -10.89 -11.96
C LYS A 84 -0.43 -11.48 -11.26
N MET A 85 -0.62 -12.30 -10.21
CA MET A 85 0.49 -12.88 -9.46
C MET A 85 1.24 -13.97 -10.25
N VAL A 86 0.53 -14.79 -11.03
CA VAL A 86 1.15 -15.74 -11.96
C VAL A 86 1.98 -15.01 -13.01
N GLY A 87 1.46 -13.90 -13.55
CA GLY A 87 2.18 -13.03 -14.49
C GLY A 87 3.40 -12.35 -13.87
N GLU A 88 3.33 -11.92 -12.61
CA GLU A 88 4.47 -11.35 -11.86
C GLU A 88 5.57 -12.38 -11.62
N ILE A 89 5.23 -13.62 -11.26
CA ILE A 89 6.21 -14.70 -11.06
C ILE A 89 6.90 -15.08 -12.38
N GLY A 90 6.18 -15.01 -13.50
CA GLY A 90 6.75 -15.19 -14.83
C GLY A 90 7.64 -14.01 -15.30
N LYS A 91 7.43 -12.79 -14.78
CA LYS A 91 8.17 -11.58 -15.15
C LYS A 91 9.32 -11.21 -14.19
N GLY A 92 9.34 -11.74 -12.97
CA GLY A 92 10.39 -11.49 -11.97
C GLY A 92 11.79 -11.98 -12.34
N GLY A 93 11.97 -12.62 -13.51
CA GLY A 93 13.28 -12.96 -14.08
C GLY A 93 13.84 -11.94 -15.08
N ALA A 94 13.19 -10.80 -15.30
CA ALA A 94 13.61 -9.82 -16.30
C ALA A 94 13.61 -8.38 -15.77
N ASN A 95 14.38 -8.10 -14.73
CA ASN A 95 14.94 -6.77 -14.43
C ASN A 95 16.24 -6.97 -13.62
N GLY A 96 17.33 -7.16 -14.35
CA GLY A 96 18.69 -6.87 -13.88
C GLY A 96 19.09 -5.45 -14.27
#